data_AF-A0A920NGC0-F1
#
_entry.id   AF-A0A920NGC0-F1
#
_cell.length_a   1.000
_cell.length_b   1.000
_cell.length_c   1.000
_cell.angle_alpha   90.00
_cell.angle_beta   90.00
_cell.angle_gamma   90.00
#
_symmetry.space_group_name_H-M   'P 1'
#
loop_
_entity.id
_entity.type
_entity.pdbx_description
1 polymer ?
#
loop_
_entity_poly.entity_id
_entity_poly.type
_entity_poly.pdbx_seq_one_letter_code
_entity_poly.pdbx_strand_id
1 'polypeptide(L)' 'MEWYHVFNRASLGTDLGLLKTKAVEQSDGTFKISGQKIFITSGDHDLTENIIHLVIARASDSPRN' A
#
# COMPACT_ATOMS: atom_id res chain seq x y z
N MET A 1 -14.35 6.33 -6.84
CA MET A 1 -12.95 6.42 -7.29
C MET A 1 -12.34 5.04 -7.10
N GLU A 2 -12.63 4.15 -8.05
CA GLU A 2 -12.01 2.82 -8.11
C GLU A 2 -10.57 2.98 -8.55
N TRP A 3 -9.65 2.31 -7.86
CA TRP A 3 -8.45 1.72 -8.47
C TRP A 3 -7.86 0.69 -7.51
N TYR A 4 -8.11 -0.61 -7.73
CA TYR A 4 -7.22 -1.66 -7.22
C TYR A 4 -7.04 -2.75 -8.28
N HIS A 5 -6.07 -2.54 -9.16
CA HIS A 5 -5.48 -3.65 -9.92
C HIS A 5 -4.41 -4.31 -9.04
N VAL A 6 -4.72 -5.46 -8.45
CA VAL A 6 -3.74 -6.30 -7.76
C VAL A 6 -3.17 -7.30 -8.77
N PHE A 7 -1.98 -7.02 -9.31
CA PHE A 7 -1.26 -7.98 -10.17
C PHE A 7 -0.39 -8.91 -9.32
N ASN A 8 -0.43 -10.21 -9.60
CA ASN A 8 0.41 -11.21 -8.94
C ASN A 8 1.82 -11.24 -9.56
N ARG A 9 2.78 -10.52 -8.97
CA ARG A 9 4.20 -10.84 -9.18
C ARG A 9 5.00 -10.69 -7.89
N ALA A 10 5.59 -11.80 -7.50
CA ALA A 10 6.31 -12.00 -6.25
C ALA A 10 7.74 -11.47 -6.32
N SER A 11 8.12 -10.65 -5.34
CA SER A 11 9.49 -10.60 -4.84
C SER A 11 9.52 -9.84 -3.50
N LEU A 12 9.91 -10.60 -2.46
CA LEU A 12 10.51 -10.18 -1.18
C LEU A 12 9.54 -9.87 -0.02
N GLY A 13 9.40 -10.85 0.87
CA GLY A 13 8.72 -10.78 2.16
C GLY A 13 9.64 -10.61 3.37
N THR A 14 10.85 -10.05 3.21
CA THR A 14 11.82 -9.96 4.33
C THR A 14 12.52 -8.61 4.47
N ASP A 15 12.55 -7.76 3.43
CA ASP A 15 13.25 -6.47 3.51
C ASP A 15 12.26 -5.29 3.35
N LEU A 16 11.88 -4.69 4.49
CA LEU A 16 11.10 -3.45 4.52
C LEU A 16 11.89 -2.25 3.96
N GLY A 17 13.23 -2.31 3.91
CA GLY A 17 14.06 -1.27 3.31
C GLY A 17 13.84 -1.12 1.79
N LEU A 18 13.35 -2.18 1.13
CA LEU A 18 13.00 -2.20 -0.29
C LEU A 18 11.56 -1.78 -0.57
N LEU A 19 10.86 -1.20 0.42
CA LEU A 19 9.50 -0.68 0.27
C LEU A 19 9.40 0.28 -0.92
N LYS A 20 8.74 -0.19 -1.99
CA LYS A 20 8.41 0.62 -3.18
C LYS A 20 7.08 1.36 -3.05
N THR A 21 6.28 1.04 -2.03
CA THR A 21 5.01 1.70 -1.75
C THR A 21 5.26 3.12 -1.25
N LYS A 22 4.63 4.10 -1.88
CA LYS A 22 4.79 5.53 -1.58
C LYS A 22 3.48 6.13 -1.09
N ALA A 23 3.59 7.09 -0.18
CA ALA A 23 2.51 7.95 0.27
C ALA A 23 2.82 9.38 -0.20
N VAL A 24 1.90 9.99 -0.95
CA VAL A 24 2.00 11.39 -1.38
C VAL A 24 0.94 12.19 -0.64
N GLU A 25 1.36 13.24 0.06
CA GLU A 25 0.44 14.14 0.77
C GLU A 25 -0.44 14.91 -0.23
N GLN A 26 -1.71 15.08 0.12
CA GLN A 26 -2.71 15.80 -0.65
C GLN A 26 -3.06 17.13 0.05
N SER A 27 -3.66 18.05 -0.69
CA SER A 27 -4.02 19.38 -0.17
C SER A 27 -5.05 19.37 0.96
N ASP A 28 -5.75 18.25 1.17
CA ASP A 28 -6.75 18.05 2.21
C ASP A 28 -6.19 17.38 3.49
N GLY A 29 -4.87 17.16 3.56
CA GLY A 29 -4.20 16.50 4.67
C GLY A 29 -4.27 14.97 4.63
N THR A 30 -4.83 14.38 3.56
CA THR A 30 -4.81 12.93 3.35
C THR A 30 -3.57 12.49 2.57
N PHE A 31 -3.30 11.18 2.54
CA PHE A 31 -2.22 10.62 1.74
C PHE A 31 -2.77 9.74 0.63
N LYS A 32 -2.29 9.96 -0.59
CA LYS A 32 -2.49 9.05 -1.71
C LYS A 32 -1.42 7.97 -1.70
N ILE A 33 -1.83 6.72 -1.50
CA ILE A 33 -0.92 5.57 -1.47
C ILE A 33 -0.81 4.97 -2.87
N SER A 34 0.42 4.67 -3.30
CA SER A 34 0.69 3.96 -4.56
C SER A 34 1.73 2.87 -4.36
N GLY A 35 1.48 1.70 -4.92
CA GLY A 35 2.36 0.54 -4.84
C GLY A 35 1.58 -0.76 -4.76
N GLN A 36 2.30 -1.87 -4.74
CA GLN A 36 1.70 -3.20 -4.69
C GLN A 36 2.14 -3.91 -3.41
N LYS A 37 1.18 -4.50 -2.72
CA LYS A 37 1.42 -5.45 -1.62
C LYS A 37 0.93 -6.82 -2.05
N ILE A 38 1.62 -7.85 -1.60
CA ILE A 38 1.28 -9.25 -1.85
C ILE A 38 1.25 -9.98 -0.51
N PHE A 39 0.57 -11.12 -0.46
CA PHE A 39 0.40 -11.92 0.75
C PHE A 39 -0.31 -11.17 1.89
N ILE A 40 -1.36 -10.41 1.55
CA ILE A 40 -2.24 -9.80 2.52
C ILE A 40 -3.31 -10.82 2.91
N THR A 41 -3.17 -11.42 4.10
CA THR A 41 -4.20 -12.29 4.68
C THR A 41 -5.49 -11.48 4.83
N SER A 42 -6.61 -12.02 4.35
CA SER A 42 -7.91 -11.34 4.34
C SER A 42 -7.89 -9.97 3.62
N GLY A 43 -7.05 -9.84 2.59
CA GLY A 43 -6.93 -8.61 1.81
C GLY A 43 -8.16 -8.25 0.97
N ASP A 44 -9.10 -9.18 0.81
CA ASP A 44 -10.41 -8.95 0.19
C ASP A 44 -11.38 -10.05 0.66
N HIS A 45 -12.61 -9.69 1.04
CA HIS A 45 -13.66 -10.63 1.45
C HIS A 45 -15.05 -9.97 1.62
N ASP A 46 -16.11 -10.76 1.47
CA ASP A 46 -17.50 -10.31 1.60
C ASP A 46 -18.10 -10.41 3.02
N LEU A 47 -17.27 -10.69 4.04
CA LEU A 47 -17.76 -10.85 5.43
C LEU A 47 -18.17 -9.52 6.11
N THR A 48 -17.77 -8.38 5.56
CA THR A 48 -18.05 -7.04 6.08
C THR A 48 -18.30 -6.06 4.94
N GLU A 49 -19.07 -4.99 5.18
CA GLU A 49 -19.34 -3.96 4.17
C GLU A 49 -18.11 -3.12 3.81
N ASN A 50 -17.09 -3.11 4.66
CA ASN A 50 -15.86 -2.36 4.44
C ASN A 50 -14.65 -3.09 5.06
N ILE A 51 -13.47 -2.88 4.49
CA ILE A 51 -12.20 -3.43 4.95
C ILE A 51 -11.20 -2.29 5.13
N ILE A 52 -10.63 -2.18 6.32
CA ILE A 52 -9.62 -1.16 6.64
C ILE A 52 -8.23 -1.75 6.42
N HIS A 53 -7.54 -1.30 5.38
CA HIS A 53 -6.17 -1.70 5.10
C HIS A 53 -5.17 -0.82 5.85
N LEU A 54 -4.42 -1.42 6.78
CA LEU A 54 -3.24 -0.78 7.37
C LEU A 54 -2.05 -0.99 6.43
N VAL A 55 -1.57 0.10 5.82
CA VAL A 55 -0.50 0.05 4.82
C VAL A 55 0.74 0.79 5.31
N ILE A 56 1.88 0.11 5.30
CA ILE A 56 3.19 0.73 5.47
C ILE A 56 3.67 1.24 4.11
N ALA A 57 3.88 2.55 4.01
CA ALA A 57 4.37 3.25 2.83
C ALA A 57 5.45 4.28 3.22
N ARG A 58 6.33 4.62 2.28
CA ARG A 58 7.29 5.71 2.47
C ARG A 58 6.68 7.04 2.07
N ALA A 59 6.80 8.05 2.92
CA ALA A 59 6.40 9.40 2.56
C ALA A 59 7.32 9.95 1.44
N SER A 60 6.76 10.78 0.55
CA SER A 60 7.47 11.32 -0.62
C SER A 60 8.73 12.11 -0.27
N ASP A 61 8.80 12.66 0.94
CA ASP A 61 9.90 13.42 1.51
C ASP A 61 10.93 12.56 2.29
N SER A 62 10.68 11.25 2.43
CA SER A 62 11.56 10.37 3.19
C SER A 62 12.94 10.22 2.51
N PRO A 63 14.06 10.27 3.27
CA PRO A 63 15.41 10.17 2.71
C PRO A 63 15.62 8.88 1.91
N ARG A 64 16.21 8.96 0.71
CA ARG A 64 16.65 7.76 -0.01
C ARG A 64 18.01 7.32 0.52
N ASN A 65 18.02 6.17 1.17
CA ASN A 65 19.19 5.36 1.48
C ASN A 65 19.80 4.73 0.21
#